data_AF-A0A2D0MWC6-F1
#
_entry.id   AF-A0A2D0MWC6-F1
#
_cell.length_a   1.000
_cell.length_b   1.000
_cell.length_c   1.000
_cell.angle_alpha   90.00
_cell.angle_beta   90.00
_cell.angle_gamma   90.00
#
_symmetry.space_group_name_H-M   'P 1'
#
loop_
_entity.id
_entity.type
_entity.pdbx_description
1 polymer ?
#
loop_
_entity_poly.entity_id
_entity_poly.type
_entity_poly.pdbx_seq_one_letter_code
_entity_poly.pdbx_strand_id
1 'polypeptide(L)'
;MKQEILHKEIDLIQAVITRMANNSFLLKGWLISLVAVILALSKDTLLSDDVTYLSFILCLPVLVFWYLDAFFLHKEKCYRKLYDWVIENRKDSDEYLYSLNYTRFENEVEGIGKVMFSSTLLPFYGFTFLVLLAIGFHNVYF
;
A
#
# COMPACT_ATOMS: atom_id res chain seq x y z
N MET A 1 19.54 8.37 30.33
CA MET A 1 18.45 9.32 30.02
C MET A 1 18.36 9.72 28.55
N LYS A 2 19.21 10.61 27.99
CA LYS A 2 19.07 11.05 26.57
C LYS A 2 19.15 9.90 25.54
N GLN A 3 20.03 8.93 25.75
CA GLN A 3 20.10 7.74 24.88
C GLN A 3 18.86 6.85 25.00
N GLU A 4 18.32 6.66 26.20
CA GLU A 4 17.09 5.88 26.42
C GLU A 4 15.88 6.54 25.76
N ILE A 5 15.79 7.88 25.82
CA ILE A 5 14.78 8.67 25.13
C ILE A 5 14.87 8.45 23.62
N LEU A 6 16.07 8.62 23.05
CA LEU A 6 16.30 8.40 21.62
C LEU A 6 15.89 6.99 21.20
N HIS A 7 16.35 5.95 21.91
CA HIS A 7 15.97 4.57 21.65
C HIS A 7 14.45 4.36 21.72
N LYS A 8 13.78 4.96 22.71
CA LYS A 8 12.33 4.85 22.84
C LYS A 8 11.59 5.50 21.67
N GLU A 9 12.04 6.65 21.20
CA GLU A 9 11.41 7.33 20.06
C GLU A 9 11.60 6.58 18.75
N ILE A 10 12.82 6.14 18.46
CA ILE A 10 13.09 5.37 17.23
C ILE A 10 12.33 4.04 17.24
N ASP A 11 12.15 3.40 18.40
CA ASP A 11 11.32 2.19 18.53
C ASP A 11 9.85 2.48 18.25
N LEU A 12 9.31 3.58 18.76
CA LEU A 12 7.92 3.99 18.49
C LEU A 12 7.71 4.28 17.00
N ILE A 13 8.63 5.00 16.36
CA ILE A 13 8.58 5.31 14.93
C ILE A 13 8.70 4.02 14.11
N GLN A 14 9.65 3.14 14.46
CA GLN A 14 9.86 1.86 13.80
C GLN A 14 8.63 0.94 13.90
N ALA A 15 7.92 0.96 15.03
CA ALA A 15 6.66 0.23 15.19
C ALA A 15 5.59 0.73 14.20
N VAL A 16 5.53 2.05 13.95
CA VAL A 16 4.60 2.62 12.96
C VAL A 16 5.02 2.25 11.54
N ILE A 17 6.31 2.35 11.19
CA ILE A 17 6.87 1.92 9.89
C ILE A 17 6.51 0.46 9.63
N THR A 18 6.75 -0.41 10.61
CA THR A 18 6.44 -1.84 10.53
C THR A 18 4.94 -2.08 10.30
N ARG A 19 4.07 -1.33 10.98
CA ARG A 19 2.62 -1.39 10.77
C ARG A 19 2.22 -0.95 9.35
N MET A 20 2.84 0.08 8.80
CA MET A 20 2.57 0.53 7.42
C MET A 20 3.00 -0.53 6.40
N ALA A 21 4.21 -1.08 6.54
CA ALA A 21 4.73 -2.15 5.69
C ALA A 21 3.86 -3.41 5.76
N ASN A 22 3.41 -3.80 6.95
CA ASN A 22 2.51 -4.94 7.14
C ASN A 22 1.14 -4.72 6.46
N ASN A 23 0.54 -3.53 6.60
CA ASN A 23 -0.72 -3.22 5.93
C ASN A 23 -0.58 -3.23 4.40
N SER A 24 0.51 -2.66 3.87
CA SER A 24 0.86 -2.73 2.45
C SER A 24 0.95 -4.18 1.96
N PHE A 25 1.68 -5.04 2.68
CA PHE A 25 1.81 -6.45 2.33
C PHE A 25 0.46 -7.20 2.40
N LEU A 26 -0.35 -6.95 3.43
CA LEU A 26 -1.67 -7.57 3.58
C LEU A 26 -2.58 -7.25 2.39
N LEU A 27 -2.59 -6.01 1.90
CA LEU A 27 -3.40 -5.63 0.72
C LEU A 27 -3.05 -6.46 -0.51
N LYS A 28 -1.76 -6.73 -0.74
CA LYS A 28 -1.32 -7.60 -1.85
C LYS A 28 -1.83 -9.03 -1.69
N GLY A 29 -1.78 -9.56 -0.46
CA GLY A 29 -2.33 -10.88 -0.13
C GLY A 29 -3.84 -10.95 -0.37
N TRP A 30 -4.59 -9.98 0.14
CA TRP A 30 -6.04 -9.88 -0.05
C TRP A 30 -6.43 -9.78 -1.51
N LEU A 31 -5.66 -9.06 -2.34
CA LEU A 31 -5.90 -9.00 -3.78
C LEU A 31 -5.84 -10.40 -4.42
N ILE A 32 -4.76 -11.13 -4.16
CA ILE A 32 -4.53 -12.46 -4.75
C ILE A 32 -5.62 -13.43 -4.29
N SER A 33 -5.97 -13.42 -3.00
CA SER A 33 -7.06 -14.25 -2.47
C SER A 33 -8.40 -13.94 -3.14
N LEU A 34 -8.74 -12.65 -3.30
CA LEU A 34 -10.00 -12.23 -3.91
C LEU A 34 -10.06 -12.63 -5.39
N VAL A 35 -8.98 -12.45 -6.13
CA VAL A 35 -8.87 -12.91 -7.53
C VAL A 35 -9.01 -14.44 -7.62
N ALA A 36 -8.33 -15.19 -6.74
CA ALA A 36 -8.40 -16.65 -6.74
C ALA A 36 -9.80 -17.19 -6.43
N VAL A 37 -10.48 -16.63 -5.43
CA VAL A 37 -11.86 -17.00 -5.07
C VAL A 37 -12.80 -16.78 -6.25
N ILE A 38 -12.65 -15.64 -6.93
CA ILE A 38 -13.51 -15.30 -8.06
C ILE A 38 -13.25 -16.21 -9.27
N LEU A 39 -11.99 -16.53 -9.58
CA LEU A 39 -11.65 -17.48 -10.65
C LEU A 39 -12.13 -18.90 -10.35
N ALA A 40 -12.20 -19.28 -9.06
CA ALA A 40 -12.78 -20.55 -8.65
C ALA A 40 -14.31 -20.54 -8.83
N LEU A 41 -14.98 -19.48 -8.36
CA LEU A 41 -16.43 -19.34 -8.48
C LEU A 41 -16.90 -19.18 -9.92
N SER A 42 -16.10 -18.59 -10.81
CA SER A 42 -16.46 -18.46 -12.23
C SER A 42 -16.55 -19.78 -12.97
N LYS A 43 -15.95 -20.86 -12.43
CA LYS A 43 -16.06 -22.21 -12.99
C LYS A 43 -17.28 -22.97 -12.47
N ASP A 44 -17.82 -22.56 -11.32
CA ASP A 44 -19.03 -23.14 -10.76
C ASP A 44 -20.26 -22.45 -11.33
N THR A 45 -21.30 -23.22 -11.60
CA THR A 45 -22.60 -22.81 -12.18
C THR A 45 -23.35 -21.75 -11.36
N LEU A 46 -22.79 -21.23 -10.26
CA LEU A 46 -23.41 -20.21 -9.39
C LEU A 46 -23.44 -18.81 -10.03
N LEU A 47 -22.58 -18.54 -11.01
CA LEU A 47 -22.53 -17.27 -11.74
C LEU A 47 -23.05 -17.42 -13.18
N SER A 48 -23.94 -18.39 -13.42
CA SER A 48 -24.35 -18.83 -14.76
C SER A 48 -25.09 -17.78 -15.60
N ASP A 49 -25.59 -16.70 -14.99
CA ASP A 49 -26.13 -15.55 -15.71
C ASP A 49 -25.11 -14.40 -15.70
N ASP A 50 -24.35 -14.27 -16.79
CA ASP A 50 -23.50 -13.10 -17.14
C ASP A 50 -22.18 -12.88 -16.37
N VAL A 51 -21.29 -13.90 -16.34
CA VAL A 51 -19.86 -13.74 -15.94
C VAL A 51 -19.09 -12.79 -16.87
N THR A 52 -19.65 -12.44 -18.02
CA THR A 52 -19.07 -11.61 -19.08
C THR A 52 -18.39 -10.34 -18.53
N TYR A 53 -19.04 -9.67 -17.57
CA TYR A 53 -18.56 -8.39 -17.02
C TYR A 53 -17.81 -8.51 -15.69
N LEU A 54 -17.70 -9.71 -15.13
CA LEU A 54 -17.16 -9.91 -13.79
C LEU A 54 -15.69 -9.44 -13.69
N SER A 55 -14.88 -9.69 -14.71
CA SER A 55 -13.47 -9.23 -14.76
C SER A 55 -13.34 -7.71 -14.72
N PHE A 56 -14.31 -6.97 -15.28
CA PHE A 56 -14.34 -5.51 -15.18
C PHE A 56 -14.73 -5.04 -13.79
N ILE A 57 -15.68 -5.72 -13.14
CA ILE A 57 -16.03 -5.43 -11.73
C ILE A 57 -14.80 -5.62 -10.83
N LEU A 58 -13.99 -6.65 -11.10
CA LEU A 58 -12.74 -6.93 -10.40
C LEU A 58 -11.65 -5.86 -10.56
N CYS A 59 -11.73 -5.01 -11.58
CA CYS A 59 -10.80 -3.89 -11.74
C CYS A 59 -10.96 -2.86 -10.62
N LEU A 60 -12.18 -2.71 -10.06
CA LEU A 60 -12.45 -1.76 -8.98
C LEU A 60 -11.67 -2.08 -7.69
N PRO A 61 -11.76 -3.30 -7.10
CA PRO A 61 -10.97 -3.63 -5.92
C PRO A 61 -9.46 -3.60 -6.19
N VAL A 62 -9.00 -3.90 -7.41
CA VAL A 62 -7.58 -3.75 -7.80
C VAL A 62 -7.14 -2.29 -7.68
N LEU A 63 -7.90 -1.35 -8.26
CA LEU A 63 -7.58 0.08 -8.19
C LEU A 63 -7.63 0.61 -6.75
N VAL A 64 -8.63 0.18 -5.96
CA VAL A 64 -8.74 0.55 -4.55
C VAL A 64 -7.53 0.04 -3.76
N PHE A 65 -7.15 -1.23 -3.91
CA PHE A 65 -6.00 -1.79 -3.22
C PHE A 65 -4.68 -1.18 -3.69
N TRP A 66 -4.56 -0.83 -4.97
CA TRP A 66 -3.39 -0.14 -5.50
C TRP A 66 -3.22 1.25 -4.87
N TYR A 67 -4.30 2.02 -4.78
CA TYR A 67 -4.30 3.32 -4.10
C TYR A 67 -3.97 3.19 -2.62
N LEU A 68 -4.60 2.24 -1.90
CA LEU A 68 -4.36 2.04 -0.48
C LEU A 68 -2.91 1.60 -0.20
N ASP A 69 -2.34 0.75 -1.05
CA ASP A 69 -0.94 0.34 -0.91
C ASP A 69 0.00 1.52 -1.14
N ALA A 70 -0.27 2.35 -2.16
CA ALA A 70 0.46 3.59 -2.38
C ALA A 70 0.35 4.56 -1.19
N PHE A 71 -0.83 4.64 -0.56
CA PHE A 71 -1.04 5.43 0.66
C PHE A 71 -0.17 4.91 1.81
N PHE A 72 -0.18 3.61 2.10
CA PHE A 72 0.64 3.03 3.17
C PHE A 72 2.14 3.21 2.91
N LEU A 73 2.59 3.02 1.68
CA LEU A 73 3.99 3.21 1.29
C LEU A 73 4.41 4.69 1.37
N HIS A 74 3.53 5.62 0.99
CA HIS A 74 3.78 7.06 1.17
C HIS A 74 3.93 7.42 2.66
N LYS A 75 3.05 6.90 3.53
CA LYS A 75 3.16 7.13 4.98
C LYS A 75 4.42 6.50 5.57
N GLU A 76 4.77 5.28 5.16
CA GLU A 76 6.05 4.65 5.55
C GLU A 76 7.24 5.55 5.22
N LYS A 77 7.32 6.07 3.99
CA LYS A 77 8.38 7.01 3.56
C LYS A 77 8.43 8.28 4.44
N CYS A 78 7.28 8.85 4.80
CA CYS A 78 7.23 10.01 5.70
C CYS A 78 7.73 9.67 7.11
N TYR A 79 7.37 8.49 7.63
CA TYR A 79 7.85 8.03 8.93
C TYR A 79 9.36 7.72 8.91
N ARG A 80 9.91 7.26 7.79
CA ARG A 80 11.37 7.12 7.62
C ARG A 80 12.08 8.47 7.69
N LYS A 81 11.52 9.53 7.09
CA LYS A 81 12.03 10.90 7.24
C LYS A 81 11.96 11.40 8.68
N LEU A 82 10.86 11.12 9.38
CA LEU A 82 10.73 11.42 10.81
C LEU A 82 11.80 10.68 11.64
N TYR A 83 12.06 9.40 11.31
CA TYR A 83 13.08 8.59 11.96
C TYR A 83 14.48 9.20 11.80
N ASP A 84 14.85 9.54 10.57
CA ASP A 84 16.15 10.16 10.25
C ASP A 84 16.31 11.49 11.00
N TRP A 85 15.29 12.34 10.98
CA TRP A 85 15.30 13.62 11.70
C TRP A 85 15.49 13.46 13.21
N VAL A 86 14.83 12.48 13.84
CA VAL A 86 14.97 12.24 15.29
C VAL A 86 16.41 11.83 15.64
N ILE A 87 17.03 10.97 14.82
CA ILE A 87 18.43 10.55 15.04
C ILE A 87 19.40 11.74 14.99
N GLU A 88 19.18 12.64 14.04
CA GLU A 88 20.04 13.81 13.85
C GLU A 88 19.88 14.86 14.95
N ASN A 89 18.65 15.12 15.40
CA ASN A 89 18.34 16.30 16.23
C ASN A 89 18.26 16.02 17.74
N ARG A 90 17.98 14.77 18.16
CA ARG A 90 17.65 14.48 19.58
C ARG A 90 18.81 14.70 20.55
N LYS A 91 20.05 14.67 20.09
CA LYS A 91 21.22 14.93 20.95
C LYS A 91 21.23 16.38 21.45
N ASP A 92 20.79 17.29 20.59
CA ASP A 92 20.94 18.74 20.74
C ASP A 92 19.63 19.46 21.09
N SER A 93 18.47 18.84 20.85
CA SER A 93 17.15 19.45 21.09
C SER A 93 16.08 18.47 21.59
N ASP A 94 15.21 18.97 22.47
CA ASP A 94 14.00 18.29 22.95
C ASP A 94 12.74 18.69 22.14
N GLU A 95 12.92 19.38 21.01
CA GLU A 95 11.80 19.74 20.13
C GLU A 95 11.06 18.48 19.64
N TYR A 96 9.72 18.55 19.63
CA TYR A 96 8.84 17.44 19.22
C TYR A 96 9.09 16.12 19.95
N LEU A 97 9.54 16.16 21.21
CA LEU A 97 9.79 14.99 22.04
C LEU A 97 8.56 14.05 22.07
N TYR A 98 8.77 12.79 21.68
CA TYR A 98 7.73 11.75 21.55
C TYR A 98 6.60 12.04 20.54
N SER A 99 6.76 13.06 19.70
CA SER A 99 5.78 13.36 18.65
C SER A 99 5.92 12.38 17.48
N LEU A 100 4.84 11.65 17.19
CA LEU A 100 4.73 10.80 16.00
C LEU A 100 4.11 11.53 14.81
N ASN A 101 4.08 12.87 14.85
CA ASN A 101 3.54 13.68 13.79
C ASN A 101 4.55 13.79 12.63
N TYR A 102 4.24 13.10 11.53
CA TYR A 102 5.06 13.06 10.31
C TYR A 102 4.68 14.16 9.29
N THR A 103 3.64 14.97 9.54
CA THR A 103 3.08 15.93 8.55
C THR A 103 4.13 16.91 7.99
N ARG A 104 5.10 17.30 8.83
CA ARG A 104 6.24 18.15 8.44
C ARG A 104 7.10 17.56 7.31
N PHE A 105 7.07 16.25 7.10
CA PHE A 105 7.84 15.55 6.07
C PHE A 105 7.00 15.16 4.84
N GLU A 106 5.70 15.47 4.79
CA GLU A 106 4.84 15.08 3.66
C GLU A 106 5.32 15.69 2.33
N ASN A 107 5.84 16.92 2.37
CA ASN A 107 6.36 17.63 1.19
C ASN A 107 7.77 17.17 0.76
N GLU A 108 8.48 16.44 1.62
CA GLU A 108 9.81 15.89 1.31
C GLU A 108 9.74 14.52 0.64
N VAL A 109 8.54 13.94 0.58
CA VAL A 109 8.27 12.62 0.03
C VAL A 109 7.43 12.75 -1.22
N GLU A 110 7.62 11.82 -2.14
CA GLU A 110 6.78 11.71 -3.33
C GLU A 110 5.29 11.58 -2.96
N GLY A 111 4.44 12.36 -3.64
CA GLY A 111 3.00 12.27 -3.46
C GLY A 111 2.44 10.89 -3.80
N ILE A 112 1.29 10.54 -3.22
CA ILE A 112 0.66 9.21 -3.33
C ILE A 112 0.51 8.77 -4.79
N GLY A 113 0.12 9.66 -5.70
CA GLY A 113 0.01 9.34 -7.12
C GLY A 113 1.33 8.88 -7.74
N LYS A 114 2.45 9.58 -7.44
CA LYS A 114 3.78 9.16 -7.92
C LYS A 114 4.21 7.84 -7.29
N VAL A 115 3.87 7.60 -6.02
CA VAL A 115 4.14 6.33 -5.34
C VAL A 115 3.34 5.19 -5.96
N MET A 116 2.09 5.44 -6.36
CA MET A 116 1.23 4.46 -7.04
C MET A 116 1.86 3.95 -8.33
N PHE A 117 2.46 4.84 -9.12
CA PHE A 117 3.18 4.48 -10.36
C PHE A 117 4.68 4.19 -10.16
N SER A 118 5.12 3.95 -8.92
CA SER A 118 6.52 3.61 -8.64
C SER A 118 6.88 2.21 -9.16
N SER A 119 8.18 1.98 -9.36
CA SER A 119 8.71 0.71 -9.86
C SER A 119 8.39 -0.51 -8.99
N THR A 120 7.98 -0.32 -7.73
CA THR A 120 7.62 -1.42 -6.82
C THR A 120 6.14 -1.78 -6.90
N LEU A 121 5.24 -0.82 -7.11
CA LEU A 121 3.79 -1.05 -7.15
C LEU A 121 3.28 -1.30 -8.57
N LEU A 122 3.85 -0.60 -9.55
CA LEU A 122 3.39 -0.66 -10.94
C LEU A 122 3.46 -2.08 -11.54
N PRO A 123 4.53 -2.87 -11.38
CA PRO A 123 4.57 -4.21 -11.95
C PRO A 123 3.52 -5.14 -11.33
N PHE A 124 3.24 -5.01 -10.03
CA PHE A 124 2.28 -5.86 -9.34
C PHE A 124 0.84 -5.52 -9.75
N TYR A 125 0.40 -4.29 -9.49
CA TYR A 125 -0.99 -3.90 -9.76
C TYR A 125 -1.26 -3.66 -11.24
N GLY A 126 -0.29 -3.10 -11.97
CA GLY A 126 -0.41 -2.86 -13.41
C GLY A 126 -0.54 -4.18 -14.18
N PHE A 127 0.27 -5.18 -13.85
CA PHE A 127 0.14 -6.50 -14.47
C PHE A 127 -1.21 -7.15 -14.14
N THR A 128 -1.62 -7.16 -12.87
CA THR A 128 -2.92 -7.74 -12.47
C THR A 128 -4.09 -7.04 -13.16
N PHE A 129 -4.06 -5.71 -13.24
CA PHE A 129 -5.08 -4.93 -13.92
C PHE A 129 -5.13 -5.24 -15.43
N LEU A 130 -3.98 -5.29 -16.11
CA LEU A 130 -3.91 -5.64 -17.53
C LEU A 130 -4.43 -7.05 -17.81
N VAL A 131 -4.11 -8.03 -16.96
CA VAL A 131 -4.62 -9.40 -17.09
C VAL A 131 -6.14 -9.43 -16.97
N LEU A 132 -6.72 -8.72 -15.99
CA LEU A 132 -8.17 -8.66 -15.82
C LEU A 132 -8.87 -7.99 -17.01
N LEU A 133 -8.29 -6.92 -17.55
CA LEU A 133 -8.80 -6.31 -18.77
C LEU A 133 -8.76 -7.28 -19.95
N ALA A 134 -7.64 -7.97 -20.17
CA ALA A 134 -7.50 -8.93 -21.26
C ALA A 134 -8.54 -10.06 -21.17
N ILE A 135 -8.80 -10.59 -19.97
CA ILE A 135 -9.84 -11.60 -19.73
C ILE A 135 -11.24 -11.02 -20.00
N GLY A 136 -11.53 -9.82 -19.49
CA GLY A 136 -12.82 -9.16 -19.72
C GLY A 136 -13.09 -8.89 -21.19
N PHE A 137 -12.08 -8.41 -21.94
CA PHE A 137 -12.18 -8.23 -23.39
C PHE A 137 -12.40 -9.56 -24.11
N HIS A 138 -11.66 -10.61 -23.75
CA HIS A 138 -11.87 -11.92 -24.35
C HIS A 138 -13.31 -12.40 -24.15
N ASN A 139 -13.83 -12.32 -22.93
CA ASN A 139 -15.18 -12.80 -22.60
C ASN A 139 -16.32 -12.00 -23.27
N VAL A 140 -16.11 -10.72 -23.58
CA VAL A 140 -17.13 -9.88 -24.25
C VAL A 140 -17.16 -10.11 -25.76
N TYR A 141 -16.01 -10.35 -26.39
CA TYR A 141 -15.88 -10.30 -27.85
C TYR A 141 -15.71 -11.66 -28.54
N PHE A 142 -15.38 -12.73 -27.80
CA PHE A 142 -15.17 -14.09 -28.31
C PHE A 142 -16.03 -15.10 -27.56
#